data_AF-A0A931ZG53-F1
#
_entry.id   AF-A0A931ZG53-F1
#
_cell.length_a   1.000
_cell.length_b   1.000
_cell.length_c   1.000
_cell.angle_alpha   90.00
_cell.angle_beta   90.00
_cell.angle_gamma   90.00
#
_symmetry.space_group_name_H-M   'P 1'
#
loop_
_entity.id
_entity.type
_entity.pdbx_description
1 polymer ?
#
loop_
_entity_poly.entity_id
_entity_poly.type
_entity_poly.pdbx_seq_one_letter_code
_entity_poly.pdbx_strand_id
1 'polypeptide(L)'
;MLTPAQISARISEYFRSDGFDLTTPMNVVNLRGRTDLVIAGVQMFDDIIHLNQKMRKEKLFVAQPCVRMQFQPHVEAQEGTSTSFVNVCTEKMGAEFSEHLQLVDNWCTILSKLGLHMKDFVIIMRTSDHDWGTGKFSTLELFFSYGGLEIGDAAYLLIPQANRPTIPISDIGFGLERIAWAVNKTTSYFDTLIPWTAGGTREMFDSCRTVALLLLCGVQAANRGPGLQFRRFAKVLSEKYYGADVYNNIAYYFDYWAQFIKPLTSRDVVVQLARLEIERFINLKVCDILKLPPPRDETTEAYLDRLVYTFNINIYELRKAIKTCKT
;
A
#
# COMPACT_ATOMS: atom_id res chain seq x y z
N MET A 1 0.65 -22.24 7.10
CA MET A 1 0.47 -21.14 6.13
C MET A 1 1.77 -20.35 6.08
N LEU A 2 2.30 -20.05 4.88
CA LEU A 2 3.44 -19.15 4.74
C LEU A 2 2.96 -17.71 4.82
N THR A 3 3.59 -16.90 5.67
CA THR A 3 3.29 -15.47 5.76
C THR A 3 3.85 -14.72 4.55
N PRO A 4 3.30 -13.54 4.19
CA PRO A 4 3.87 -12.69 3.15
C PRO A 4 5.37 -12.41 3.37
N ALA A 5 5.81 -12.16 4.59
CA ALA A 5 7.23 -11.92 4.90
C ALA A 5 8.11 -13.16 4.65
N GLN A 6 7.65 -14.36 5.00
CA GLN A 6 8.37 -15.60 4.70
C GLN A 6 8.49 -15.86 3.20
N ILE A 7 7.43 -15.54 2.44
CA ILE A 7 7.45 -15.66 0.98
C ILE A 7 8.41 -14.64 0.38
N SER A 8 8.33 -13.37 0.81
CA SER A 8 9.23 -12.30 0.38
C SER A 8 10.69 -12.65 0.66
N ALA A 9 11.01 -13.21 1.84
CA ALA A 9 12.36 -13.65 2.17
C ALA A 9 12.88 -14.74 1.23
N ARG A 10 12.04 -15.72 0.85
CA ARG A 10 12.41 -16.77 -0.13
C ARG A 10 12.65 -16.19 -1.53
N ILE A 11 11.81 -15.25 -1.96
CA ILE A 11 11.97 -14.56 -3.26
C ILE A 11 13.26 -13.74 -3.25
N SER A 12 13.49 -12.97 -2.17
CA SER A 12 14.69 -12.15 -2.00
C SER A 12 15.96 -12.99 -2.04
N GLU A 13 15.97 -14.13 -1.33
CA GLU A 13 17.11 -15.05 -1.32
C GLU A 13 17.42 -15.60 -2.72
N TYR A 14 16.38 -15.99 -3.45
CA TYR A 14 16.53 -16.48 -4.81
C TYR A 14 17.16 -15.43 -5.73
N PHE A 15 16.62 -14.21 -5.75
CA PHE A 15 17.18 -13.16 -6.61
C PHE A 15 18.58 -12.72 -6.16
N ARG A 16 18.86 -12.67 -4.86
CA ARG A 16 20.22 -12.44 -4.37
C ARG A 16 21.20 -13.51 -4.89
N SER A 17 20.80 -14.79 -4.86
CA SER A 17 21.62 -15.88 -5.39
C SER A 17 21.83 -15.80 -6.90
N ASP A 18 20.92 -15.14 -7.62
CA ASP A 18 21.02 -14.85 -9.06
C ASP A 18 21.75 -13.52 -9.36
N GLY A 19 22.40 -12.91 -8.36
CA GLY A 19 23.21 -11.71 -8.52
C GLY A 19 22.41 -10.41 -8.65
N PHE A 20 21.24 -10.33 -8.01
CA PHE A 20 20.52 -9.08 -7.82
C PHE A 20 20.95 -8.37 -6.54
N ASP A 21 21.06 -7.05 -6.61
CA ASP A 21 21.25 -6.20 -5.46
C ASP A 21 19.91 -6.00 -4.74
N LEU A 22 19.86 -6.43 -3.48
CA LEU A 22 18.72 -6.20 -2.61
C LEU A 22 18.67 -4.72 -2.24
N THR A 23 17.64 -4.02 -2.71
CA THR A 23 17.44 -2.60 -2.49
C THR A 23 16.45 -2.37 -1.36
N THR A 24 16.72 -1.38 -0.52
CA THR A 24 15.77 -0.92 0.50
C THR A 24 14.59 -0.24 -0.19
N PRO A 25 13.33 -0.55 0.19
CA PRO A 25 12.19 0.11 -0.41
C PRO A 25 12.19 1.61 -0.12
N MET A 26 11.66 2.36 -1.08
CA MET A 26 11.40 3.78 -0.92
C MET A 26 10.33 4.01 0.14
N ASN A 27 10.37 5.18 0.77
CA ASN A 27 9.23 5.65 1.54
C ASN A 27 7.99 5.75 0.64
N VAL A 28 6.83 5.30 1.14
CA VAL A 28 5.55 5.38 0.41
C VAL A 28 5.18 6.81 0.04
N VAL A 29 5.63 7.80 0.80
CA VAL A 29 5.50 9.22 0.46
C VAL A 29 6.48 9.56 -0.65
N ASN A 30 5.93 9.85 -1.84
CA ASN A 30 6.74 10.19 -2.99
C ASN A 30 6.94 11.72 -3.10
N LEU A 31 7.85 12.26 -2.28
CA LEU A 31 8.08 13.70 -2.17
C LEU A 31 8.62 14.37 -3.45
N ARG A 32 9.25 13.58 -4.33
CA ARG A 32 9.96 14.08 -5.52
C ARG A 32 9.36 13.60 -6.83
N GLY A 33 8.47 12.61 -6.80
CA GLY A 33 7.82 12.09 -7.99
C GLY A 33 6.54 12.83 -8.33
N ARG A 34 5.89 12.35 -9.39
CA ARG A 34 4.66 12.94 -9.93
C ARG A 34 3.39 12.43 -9.28
N THR A 35 3.50 11.36 -8.49
CA THR A 35 2.42 10.78 -7.69
C THR A 35 2.63 11.17 -6.23
N ASP A 36 1.55 11.33 -5.47
CA ASP A 36 1.63 11.60 -4.03
C ASP A 36 2.23 10.41 -3.26
N LEU A 37 1.92 9.20 -3.71
CA LEU A 37 2.26 7.94 -3.08
C LEU A 37 2.97 7.02 -4.08
N VAL A 38 3.88 6.19 -3.58
CA VAL A 38 4.48 5.11 -4.37
C VAL A 38 3.41 4.08 -4.74
N ILE A 39 3.25 3.84 -6.04
CA ILE A 39 2.28 2.91 -6.64
C ILE A 39 2.96 1.69 -7.27
N ALA A 40 4.26 1.73 -7.54
CA ALA A 40 5.04 0.65 -8.15
C ALA A 40 6.53 0.72 -7.77
N GLY A 41 7.26 -0.39 -7.97
CA GLY A 41 8.68 -0.51 -7.61
C GLY A 41 9.58 0.34 -8.48
N VAL A 42 9.38 0.25 -9.80
CA VAL A 42 10.02 1.00 -10.88
C VAL A 42 10.14 2.51 -10.65
N GLN A 43 9.26 3.10 -9.82
CA GLN A 43 9.36 4.51 -9.43
C GLN A 43 10.66 4.87 -8.68
N MET A 44 11.43 3.88 -8.23
CA MET A 44 12.81 4.11 -7.76
C MET A 44 13.73 4.71 -8.82
N PHE A 45 13.31 4.68 -10.09
CA PHE A 45 14.00 5.31 -11.19
C PHE A 45 13.44 6.70 -11.56
N ASP A 46 12.41 7.21 -10.88
CA ASP A 46 11.79 8.52 -11.20
C ASP A 46 12.85 9.65 -11.21
N ASP A 47 13.73 9.70 -10.21
CA ASP A 47 14.82 10.69 -10.15
C ASP A 47 15.79 10.57 -11.34
N ILE A 48 16.05 9.35 -11.82
CA ILE A 48 16.92 9.12 -12.98
C ILE A 48 16.23 9.56 -14.26
N ILE A 49 14.98 9.15 -14.44
CA ILE A 49 14.16 9.43 -15.63
C ILE A 49 13.91 10.92 -15.78
N HIS A 50 13.61 11.62 -14.68
CA HIS A 50 13.20 13.03 -14.70
C HIS A 50 14.32 14.03 -14.50
N LEU A 51 15.35 13.70 -13.72
CA LEU A 51 16.44 14.64 -13.38
C LEU A 51 17.72 14.37 -14.18
N ASN A 52 17.65 13.53 -15.21
CA ASN A 52 18.76 13.17 -16.09
C ASN A 52 19.99 12.66 -15.31
N GLN A 53 19.78 11.96 -14.20
CA GLN A 53 20.87 11.38 -13.41
C GLN A 53 21.50 10.19 -14.16
N LYS A 54 22.70 9.78 -13.72
CA LYS A 54 23.41 8.63 -14.29
C LYS A 54 22.57 7.36 -14.15
N MET A 55 22.48 6.58 -15.24
CA MET A 55 21.78 5.29 -15.20
C MET A 55 22.44 4.33 -14.23
N ARG A 56 21.60 3.58 -13.51
CA ARG A 56 21.98 2.42 -12.72
C ARG A 56 22.03 1.21 -13.64
N LYS A 57 23.07 0.38 -13.55
CA LYS A 57 23.25 -0.79 -14.45
C LYS A 57 23.02 -2.11 -13.72
N GLU A 58 23.01 -2.06 -12.40
CA GLU A 58 22.77 -3.19 -11.54
C GLU A 58 21.34 -3.74 -11.71
N LYS A 59 21.21 -5.05 -11.48
CA LYS A 59 19.91 -5.74 -11.37
C LYS A 59 19.41 -5.56 -9.95
N LEU A 60 18.22 -5.01 -9.77
CA LEU A 60 17.69 -4.70 -8.44
C LEU A 60 16.54 -5.64 -8.11
N PHE A 61 16.47 -6.05 -6.85
CA PHE A 61 15.27 -6.63 -6.28
C PHE A 61 14.81 -5.77 -5.10
N VAL A 62 13.50 -5.50 -5.02
CA VAL A 62 12.91 -4.76 -3.91
C VAL A 62 11.53 -5.33 -3.56
N ALA A 63 11.23 -5.36 -2.27
CA ALA A 63 9.87 -5.56 -1.76
C ALA A 63 9.30 -4.18 -1.39
N GLN A 64 8.62 -3.53 -2.34
CA GLN A 64 8.17 -2.14 -2.20
C GLN A 64 6.72 -2.08 -1.69
N PRO A 65 6.45 -1.59 -0.47
CA PRO A 65 5.10 -1.20 -0.09
C PRO A 65 4.57 -0.10 -1.01
N CYS A 66 3.36 -0.29 -1.51
CA CYS A 66 2.67 0.59 -2.43
C CYS A 66 1.28 0.93 -1.89
N VAL A 67 0.74 2.08 -2.33
CA VAL A 67 -0.66 2.48 -2.07
C VAL A 67 -1.32 2.94 -3.36
N ARG A 68 -2.37 2.23 -3.80
CA ARG A 68 -3.17 2.54 -5.00
C ARG A 68 -4.60 2.86 -4.63
N MET A 69 -4.92 4.16 -4.63
CA MET A 69 -6.25 4.66 -4.24
C MET A 69 -7.36 4.24 -5.20
N GLN A 70 -7.05 3.95 -6.48
CA GLN A 70 -8.07 3.50 -7.44
C GLN A 70 -8.73 2.17 -7.04
N PHE A 71 -8.10 1.40 -6.15
CA PHE A 71 -8.63 0.12 -5.69
C PHE A 71 -9.63 0.26 -4.52
N GLN A 72 -9.67 1.40 -3.84
CA GLN A 72 -10.52 1.59 -2.66
C GLN A 72 -11.99 1.22 -2.89
N PRO A 73 -12.66 1.62 -3.99
CA PRO A 73 -14.07 1.28 -4.21
C PRO A 73 -14.33 -0.23 -4.42
N HIS A 74 -13.29 -1.01 -4.71
CA HIS A 74 -13.39 -2.40 -5.10
C HIS A 74 -13.04 -3.38 -3.97
N VAL A 75 -12.45 -2.91 -2.87
CA VAL A 75 -11.95 -3.74 -1.76
C VAL A 75 -13.02 -4.67 -1.19
N GLU A 76 -14.24 -4.16 -0.98
CA GLU A 76 -15.31 -4.96 -0.40
C GLU A 76 -15.88 -5.97 -1.43
N ALA A 77 -15.99 -5.54 -2.68
CA ALA A 77 -16.68 -6.29 -3.74
C ALA A 77 -15.79 -7.30 -4.48
N GLN A 78 -14.47 -7.12 -4.48
CA GLN A 78 -13.55 -7.88 -5.32
C GLN A 78 -12.41 -8.50 -4.49
N GLU A 79 -12.37 -9.83 -4.46
CA GLU A 79 -11.27 -10.59 -3.87
C GLU A 79 -9.92 -10.27 -4.54
N GLY A 80 -8.84 -10.43 -3.78
CA GLY A 80 -7.50 -10.09 -4.26
C GLY A 80 -7.25 -8.59 -4.42
N THR A 81 -8.09 -7.73 -3.85
CA THR A 81 -7.96 -6.26 -3.99
C THR A 81 -7.75 -5.61 -2.63
N SER A 82 -6.71 -4.78 -2.53
CA SER A 82 -6.39 -3.95 -1.37
C SER A 82 -5.82 -2.61 -1.81
N THR A 83 -6.01 -1.55 -1.01
CA THR A 83 -5.47 -0.22 -1.33
C THR A 83 -3.99 -0.12 -1.06
N SER A 84 -3.48 -0.86 -0.08
CA SER A 84 -2.04 -1.04 0.16
C SER A 84 -1.61 -2.47 -0.17
N PHE A 85 -0.37 -2.69 -0.56
CA PHE A 85 0.20 -4.03 -0.81
C PHE A 85 1.73 -3.94 -0.95
N VAL A 86 2.43 -5.06 -0.90
CA VAL A 86 3.86 -5.12 -1.21
C VAL A 86 4.02 -5.56 -2.66
N ASN A 87 4.56 -4.69 -3.50
CA ASN A 87 5.02 -5.04 -4.83
C ASN A 87 6.44 -5.61 -4.73
N VAL A 88 6.58 -6.93 -4.86
CA VAL A 88 7.89 -7.56 -4.98
C VAL A 88 8.31 -7.49 -6.44
N CYS A 89 9.43 -6.84 -6.71
CA CYS A 89 9.80 -6.47 -8.07
C CYS A 89 11.29 -6.63 -8.33
N THR A 90 11.59 -6.91 -9.60
CA THR A 90 12.93 -6.84 -10.15
C THR A 90 13.01 -5.73 -11.18
N GLU A 91 14.03 -4.89 -11.05
CA GLU A 91 14.18 -3.69 -11.85
C GLU A 91 15.56 -3.66 -12.50
N LYS A 92 15.62 -3.33 -13.80
CA LYS A 92 16.88 -3.14 -14.51
C LYS A 92 16.78 -2.06 -15.58
N MET A 93 17.56 -1.00 -15.45
CA MET A 93 17.75 -0.01 -16.52
C MET A 93 18.84 -0.46 -17.50
N GLY A 94 18.73 -0.04 -18.75
CA GLY A 94 19.66 -0.43 -19.80
C GLY A 94 19.55 -1.90 -20.17
N ALA A 95 18.41 -2.56 -19.87
CA ALA A 95 18.19 -3.96 -20.17
C ALA A 95 18.01 -4.18 -21.67
N GLU A 96 18.67 -5.19 -22.23
CA GLU A 96 18.30 -5.70 -23.55
C GLU A 96 17.00 -6.52 -23.46
N PHE A 97 16.30 -6.68 -24.59
CA PHE A 97 15.06 -7.47 -24.60
C PHE A 97 15.30 -8.95 -24.26
N SER A 98 16.41 -9.53 -24.71
CA SER A 98 16.85 -10.88 -24.33
C SER A 98 17.06 -11.02 -22.83
N GLU A 99 17.64 -9.99 -22.19
CA GLU A 99 17.81 -9.95 -20.75
C GLU A 99 16.46 -9.84 -20.03
N HIS A 100 15.52 -9.02 -20.52
CA HIS A 100 14.16 -8.97 -19.97
C HIS A 100 13.49 -10.35 -19.96
N LEU A 101 13.57 -11.11 -21.06
CA LEU A 101 13.03 -12.47 -21.10
C LEU A 101 13.72 -13.43 -20.13
N GLN A 102 15.03 -13.27 -19.90
CA GLN A 102 15.74 -14.04 -18.87
C GLN A 102 15.24 -13.69 -17.45
N LEU A 103 14.96 -12.41 -17.19
CA LEU A 103 14.40 -11.99 -15.90
C LEU A 103 12.97 -12.52 -15.71
N VAL A 104 12.18 -12.60 -16.79
CA VAL A 104 10.88 -13.28 -16.78
C VAL A 104 11.01 -14.76 -16.42
N ASP A 105 11.96 -15.48 -17.03
CA ASP A 105 12.21 -16.89 -16.72
C ASP A 105 12.64 -17.11 -15.25
N ASN A 106 13.42 -16.19 -14.70
CA ASN A 106 13.77 -16.20 -13.27
C ASN A 106 12.50 -16.10 -12.38
N TRP A 107 11.55 -15.23 -12.74
CA TRP A 107 10.27 -15.13 -12.04
C TRP A 107 9.44 -16.41 -12.17
N CYS A 108 9.32 -16.98 -13.37
CA CYS A 108 8.66 -18.25 -13.60
C CYS A 108 9.25 -19.38 -12.72
N THR A 109 10.58 -19.38 -12.58
CA THR A 109 11.31 -20.36 -11.76
C THR A 109 11.00 -20.20 -10.28
N ILE A 110 11.08 -18.99 -9.71
CA ILE A 110 10.81 -18.79 -8.28
C ILE A 110 9.34 -19.02 -7.92
N LEU A 111 8.39 -18.60 -8.77
CA LEU A 111 6.97 -18.89 -8.58
C LEU A 111 6.72 -20.41 -8.56
N SER A 112 7.36 -21.16 -9.47
CA SER A 112 7.29 -22.62 -9.48
C SER A 112 7.89 -23.24 -8.22
N LYS A 113 9.02 -22.73 -7.72
CA LYS A 113 9.63 -23.16 -6.45
C LYS A 113 8.76 -22.86 -5.22
N LEU A 114 7.89 -21.86 -5.31
CA LEU A 114 6.88 -21.56 -4.28
C LEU A 114 5.62 -22.44 -4.41
N GLY A 115 5.55 -23.31 -5.41
CA GLY A 115 4.43 -24.23 -5.65
C GLY A 115 3.40 -23.73 -6.66
N LEU A 116 3.66 -22.60 -7.34
CA LEU A 116 2.84 -22.07 -8.42
C LEU A 116 3.41 -22.53 -9.75
N HIS A 117 3.05 -23.73 -10.20
CA HIS A 117 3.62 -24.33 -11.41
C HIS A 117 3.15 -23.62 -12.69
N MET A 118 4.07 -23.35 -13.62
CA MET A 118 3.80 -22.62 -14.87
C MET A 118 2.71 -23.23 -15.75
N LYS A 119 2.46 -24.54 -15.67
CA LYS A 119 1.36 -25.19 -16.42
C LYS A 119 -0.03 -24.66 -16.05
N ASP A 120 -0.17 -24.09 -14.86
CA ASP A 120 -1.43 -23.56 -14.32
C ASP A 120 -1.54 -22.04 -14.52
N PHE A 121 -0.55 -21.42 -15.18
CA PHE A 121 -0.55 -20.00 -15.53
C PHE A 121 -1.17 -19.74 -16.91
N VAL A 122 -1.85 -18.61 -17.01
CA VAL A 122 -2.18 -17.96 -18.28
C VAL A 122 -1.37 -16.67 -18.35
N ILE A 123 -0.53 -16.53 -19.37
CA ILE A 123 0.26 -15.33 -19.62
C ILE A 123 -0.36 -14.59 -20.80
N ILE A 124 -0.80 -13.36 -20.58
CA ILE A 124 -1.43 -12.53 -21.60
C ILE A 124 -0.43 -11.44 -22.01
N MET A 125 -0.02 -11.46 -23.27
CA MET A 125 0.83 -10.41 -23.84
C MET A 125 -0.03 -9.27 -24.38
N ARG A 126 0.33 -8.03 -24.03
CA ARG A 126 -0.31 -6.82 -24.54
C ARG A 126 0.72 -5.74 -24.85
N THR A 127 0.31 -4.81 -25.69
CA THR A 127 1.03 -3.56 -25.89
C THR A 127 0.15 -2.40 -25.47
N SER A 128 0.73 -1.45 -24.78
CA SER A 128 0.03 -0.32 -24.17
C SER A 128 0.84 0.96 -24.36
N ASP A 129 0.14 2.05 -24.62
CA ASP A 129 0.77 3.37 -24.79
C ASP A 129 0.72 4.12 -23.46
N HIS A 130 1.89 4.59 -23.04
CA HIS A 130 2.09 5.29 -21.78
C HIS A 130 2.77 6.64 -21.99
N ASP A 131 2.68 7.49 -20.97
CA ASP A 131 3.44 8.72 -20.87
C ASP A 131 3.95 8.84 -19.44
N TRP A 132 5.27 8.72 -19.28
CA TRP A 132 5.96 8.92 -18.01
C TRP A 132 6.45 10.36 -17.89
N GLY A 133 5.81 11.30 -18.57
CA GLY A 133 6.14 12.71 -18.49
C GLY A 133 7.42 13.14 -19.20
N THR A 134 8.08 12.23 -19.90
CA THR A 134 9.24 12.50 -20.78
C THR A 134 8.90 12.26 -22.26
N GLY A 135 7.64 11.97 -22.57
CA GLY A 135 7.13 11.66 -23.90
C GLY A 135 6.38 10.33 -23.92
N LYS A 136 5.60 10.13 -24.99
CA LYS A 136 4.84 8.90 -25.21
C LYS A 136 5.77 7.75 -25.60
N PHE A 137 5.47 6.55 -25.11
CA PHE A 137 6.12 5.31 -25.49
C PHE A 137 5.17 4.14 -25.40
N SER A 138 5.45 3.09 -26.17
CA SER A 138 4.74 1.82 -26.08
C SER A 138 5.50 0.86 -25.18
N THR A 139 4.77 0.07 -24.41
CA THR A 139 5.28 -0.95 -23.51
C THR A 139 4.85 -2.32 -24.00
N LEU A 140 5.72 -3.32 -23.90
CA LEU A 140 5.32 -4.72 -24.01
C LEU A 140 5.07 -5.25 -22.60
N GLU A 141 3.88 -5.73 -22.33
CA GLU A 141 3.46 -6.23 -21.02
C GLU A 141 3.07 -7.70 -21.10
N LEU A 142 3.50 -8.49 -20.12
CA LEU A 142 3.10 -9.88 -19.89
C LEU A 142 2.35 -9.94 -18.56
N PHE A 143 1.05 -10.16 -18.59
CA PHE A 143 0.22 -10.31 -17.40
C PHE A 143 0.16 -11.77 -16.96
N PHE A 144 0.55 -12.05 -15.72
CA PHE A 144 0.59 -13.40 -15.16
C PHE A 144 -0.68 -13.66 -14.36
N SER A 145 -1.50 -14.60 -14.84
CA SER A 145 -2.70 -15.05 -14.13
C SER A 145 -2.57 -16.50 -13.67
N TYR A 146 -2.90 -16.78 -12.41
CA TYR A 146 -2.91 -18.12 -11.82
C TYR A 146 -4.30 -18.42 -11.28
N GLY A 147 -4.94 -19.50 -11.74
CA GLY A 147 -6.30 -19.86 -11.30
C GLY A 147 -7.36 -18.78 -11.60
N GLY A 148 -7.16 -17.99 -12.65
CA GLY A 148 -8.05 -16.87 -13.02
C GLY A 148 -7.79 -15.55 -12.27
N LEU A 149 -6.81 -15.52 -11.37
CA LEU A 149 -6.37 -14.32 -10.66
C LEU A 149 -5.07 -13.78 -11.27
N GLU A 150 -5.06 -12.52 -11.69
CA GLU A 150 -3.81 -11.82 -12.03
C GLU A 150 -2.96 -11.64 -10.77
N ILE A 151 -1.72 -12.12 -10.76
CA ILE A 151 -0.82 -12.02 -9.58
C ILE A 151 0.35 -11.06 -9.78
N GLY A 152 0.62 -10.64 -11.02
CA GLY A 152 1.69 -9.71 -11.36
C GLY A 152 1.85 -9.55 -12.87
N ASP A 153 2.83 -8.74 -13.25
CA ASP A 153 3.11 -8.38 -14.62
C ASP A 153 4.61 -8.17 -14.85
N ALA A 154 5.03 -8.34 -16.11
CA ALA A 154 6.37 -8.03 -16.58
C ALA A 154 6.27 -7.06 -17.76
N ALA A 155 6.87 -5.88 -17.61
CA ALA A 155 6.86 -4.81 -18.58
C ALA A 155 8.28 -4.55 -19.12
N TYR A 156 8.40 -4.45 -20.45
CA TYR A 156 9.58 -3.94 -21.12
C TYR A 156 9.28 -2.56 -21.69
N LEU A 157 9.91 -1.55 -21.10
CA LEU A 157 9.64 -0.14 -21.36
C LEU A 157 10.78 0.50 -22.15
N LEU A 158 10.44 1.37 -23.10
CA LEU A 158 11.39 2.18 -23.85
C LEU A 158 11.17 3.66 -23.52
N ILE A 159 11.73 4.13 -22.40
CA ILE A 159 11.44 5.45 -21.86
C ILE A 159 12.17 6.55 -22.66
N PRO A 160 11.46 7.46 -23.34
CA PRO A 160 12.08 8.53 -24.10
C PRO A 160 12.76 9.52 -23.16
N GLN A 161 13.82 10.15 -23.67
CA GLN A 161 14.62 11.11 -22.91
C GLN A 161 14.88 12.34 -23.79
N ALA A 162 14.79 13.53 -23.19
CA ALA A 162 14.98 14.78 -23.92
C ALA A 162 16.45 15.00 -24.34
N ASN A 163 17.41 14.61 -23.49
CA ASN A 163 18.82 14.97 -23.62
C ASN A 163 19.78 13.77 -23.72
N ARG A 164 19.25 12.56 -23.90
CA ARG A 164 20.04 11.32 -24.03
C ARG A 164 19.24 10.26 -24.80
N PRO A 165 19.83 9.13 -25.19
CA PRO A 165 19.09 8.03 -25.80
C PRO A 165 17.97 7.51 -24.89
N THR A 166 16.96 6.92 -25.52
CA THR A 166 15.88 6.17 -24.86
C THR A 166 16.46 5.15 -23.88
N ILE A 167 15.87 5.05 -22.70
CA ILE A 167 16.30 4.12 -21.67
C ILE A 167 15.40 2.88 -21.72
N PRO A 168 15.93 1.71 -22.08
CA PRO A 168 15.18 0.48 -21.91
C PRO A 168 15.14 0.09 -20.43
N ILE A 169 13.97 -0.31 -19.94
CA ILE A 169 13.77 -0.76 -18.56
C ILE A 169 13.04 -2.09 -18.60
N SER A 170 13.56 -3.07 -17.85
CA SER A 170 12.80 -4.25 -17.45
C SER A 170 12.23 -4.00 -16.07
N ASP A 171 10.91 -3.88 -15.99
CA ASP A 171 10.11 -3.78 -14.76
C ASP A 171 9.30 -5.07 -14.63
N ILE A 172 9.46 -5.79 -13.54
CA ILE A 172 8.66 -6.99 -13.29
C ILE A 172 8.20 -6.94 -11.86
N GLY A 173 6.89 -6.93 -11.64
CA GLY A 173 6.28 -6.74 -10.33
C GLY A 173 5.17 -7.75 -10.06
N PHE A 174 5.15 -8.29 -8.84
CA PHE A 174 4.09 -9.16 -8.36
C PHE A 174 3.53 -8.66 -7.04
N GLY A 175 2.21 -8.80 -6.87
CA GLY A 175 1.55 -8.53 -5.60
C GLY A 175 1.87 -9.65 -4.61
N LEU A 176 2.69 -9.37 -3.60
CA LEU A 176 3.14 -10.37 -2.62
C LEU A 176 1.97 -11.02 -1.90
N GLU A 177 0.95 -10.25 -1.55
CA GLU A 177 -0.24 -10.74 -0.88
C GLU A 177 -1.06 -11.67 -1.80
N ARG A 178 -1.09 -11.41 -3.12
CA ARG A 178 -1.72 -12.32 -4.09
C ARG A 178 -0.92 -13.59 -4.27
N ILE A 179 0.42 -13.52 -4.28
CA ILE A 179 1.29 -14.71 -4.24
C ILE A 179 1.00 -15.50 -2.96
N ALA A 180 0.94 -14.85 -1.81
CA ALA A 180 0.66 -15.50 -0.54
C ALA A 180 -0.70 -16.20 -0.54
N TRP A 181 -1.73 -15.55 -1.09
CA TRP A 181 -3.03 -16.15 -1.26
C TRP A 181 -2.97 -17.40 -2.16
N ALA A 182 -2.35 -17.30 -3.34
CA ALA A 182 -2.24 -18.42 -4.28
C ALA A 182 -1.44 -19.60 -3.72
N VAL A 183 -0.33 -19.34 -3.04
CA VAL A 183 0.54 -20.36 -2.43
C VAL A 183 -0.19 -21.09 -1.29
N ASN A 184 -0.90 -20.34 -0.45
CA ASN A 184 -1.59 -20.92 0.70
C ASN A 184 -2.95 -21.53 0.37
N LYS A 185 -3.52 -21.21 -0.80
CA LYS A 185 -4.82 -21.71 -1.27
C LYS A 185 -5.95 -21.47 -0.26
N THR A 186 -5.91 -20.33 0.43
CA THR A 186 -6.99 -19.92 1.33
C THR A 186 -8.25 -19.55 0.55
N THR A 187 -9.40 -19.59 1.21
CA THR A 187 -10.68 -19.28 0.56
C THR A 187 -10.78 -17.80 0.19
N SER A 188 -10.30 -16.91 1.05
CA SER A 188 -10.24 -15.47 0.80
C SER A 188 -8.79 -14.97 0.77
N TYR A 189 -8.55 -13.93 -0.02
CA TYR A 189 -7.31 -13.15 -0.01
C TYR A 189 -6.99 -12.63 1.40
N PHE A 190 -8.04 -12.19 2.10
CA PHE A 190 -7.93 -11.57 3.40
C PHE A 190 -7.64 -12.57 4.53
N ASP A 191 -7.83 -13.88 4.33
CA ASP A 191 -7.49 -14.91 5.31
C ASP A 191 -5.99 -14.91 5.67
N THR A 192 -5.16 -14.40 4.77
CA THR A 192 -3.71 -14.26 4.98
C THR A 192 -3.32 -12.91 5.58
N LEU A 193 -4.24 -11.95 5.67
CA LEU A 193 -3.98 -10.55 6.01
C LEU A 193 -4.70 -10.08 7.28
N ILE A 194 -5.76 -10.76 7.70
CA ILE A 194 -6.56 -10.39 8.87
C ILE A 194 -6.06 -11.15 10.12
N PRO A 195 -5.99 -10.52 11.30
CA PRO A 195 -5.77 -11.24 12.55
C PRO A 195 -6.85 -12.29 12.78
N TRP A 196 -6.48 -13.55 13.06
CA TRP A 196 -7.43 -14.68 13.14
C TRP A 196 -8.60 -14.50 14.13
N THR A 197 -8.45 -13.64 15.13
CA THR A 197 -9.49 -13.39 16.15
C THR A 197 -10.33 -12.13 15.88
N ALA A 198 -10.05 -11.40 14.80
CA ALA A 198 -10.71 -10.13 14.52
C ALA A 198 -11.96 -10.31 13.64
N GLY A 199 -13.08 -9.73 14.06
CA GLY A 199 -14.28 -9.57 13.24
C GLY A 199 -14.32 -8.20 12.58
N GLY A 200 -14.86 -8.11 11.36
CA GLY A 200 -15.00 -6.86 10.62
C GLY A 200 -15.21 -7.06 9.12
N THR A 201 -15.33 -5.97 8.39
CA THR A 201 -15.43 -5.97 6.91
C THR A 201 -14.05 -5.85 6.27
N ARG A 202 -13.94 -6.20 4.98
CA ARG A 202 -12.68 -6.07 4.22
C ARG A 202 -12.26 -4.61 4.12
N GLU A 203 -13.23 -3.71 3.89
CA GLU A 203 -13.01 -2.26 3.89
C GLU A 203 -12.38 -1.77 5.20
N MET A 204 -12.83 -2.27 6.36
CA MET A 204 -12.28 -1.87 7.66
C MET A 204 -10.81 -2.31 7.81
N PHE A 205 -10.51 -3.57 7.51
CA PHE A 205 -9.15 -4.11 7.62
C PHE A 205 -8.20 -3.45 6.64
N ASP A 206 -8.59 -3.28 5.38
CA ASP A 206 -7.80 -2.57 4.38
C ASP A 206 -7.56 -1.11 4.77
N SER A 207 -8.57 -0.42 5.30
CA SER A 207 -8.44 0.96 5.79
C SER A 207 -7.47 1.04 6.97
N CYS A 208 -7.58 0.14 7.96
CA CYS A 208 -6.64 0.08 9.10
C CYS A 208 -5.22 -0.19 8.61
N ARG A 209 -5.06 -1.12 7.67
CA ARG A 209 -3.79 -1.51 7.09
C ARG A 209 -3.13 -0.36 6.33
N THR A 210 -3.88 0.37 5.53
CA THR A 210 -3.37 1.52 4.77
C THR A 210 -3.06 2.70 5.69
N VAL A 211 -3.89 2.99 6.70
CA VAL A 211 -3.59 4.01 7.73
C VAL A 211 -2.28 3.71 8.45
N ALA A 212 -2.08 2.45 8.87
CA ALA A 212 -0.85 2.04 9.54
C ALA A 212 0.39 2.29 8.65
N LEU A 213 0.33 1.94 7.35
CA LEU A 213 1.44 2.18 6.41
C LEU A 213 1.76 3.67 6.26
N LEU A 214 0.74 4.50 6.05
CA LEU A 214 0.91 5.94 5.85
C LEU A 214 1.56 6.59 7.08
N LEU A 215 1.03 6.31 8.27
CA LEU A 215 1.52 6.88 9.53
C LEU A 215 2.92 6.36 9.90
N LEU A 216 3.18 5.06 9.69
CA LEU A 216 4.51 4.47 9.86
C LEU A 216 5.55 5.17 8.97
N CYS A 217 5.15 5.55 7.76
CA CYS A 217 5.96 6.30 6.80
C CYS A 217 6.01 7.81 7.07
N GLY A 218 5.45 8.29 8.18
CA GLY A 218 5.53 9.68 8.64
C GLY A 218 4.48 10.62 8.04
N VAL A 219 3.44 10.10 7.37
CA VAL A 219 2.36 10.94 6.84
C VAL A 219 1.63 11.63 7.98
N GLN A 220 1.44 12.94 7.86
CA GLN A 220 0.63 13.74 8.78
C GLN A 220 -0.71 14.11 8.12
N ALA A 221 -1.74 14.31 8.93
CA ALA A 221 -3.05 14.72 8.43
C ALA A 221 -2.97 16.09 7.73
N ALA A 222 -3.46 16.18 6.50
CA ALA A 222 -3.45 17.41 5.71
C ALA A 222 -4.64 17.47 4.73
N ASN A 223 -4.90 18.65 4.18
CA ASN A 223 -5.96 18.85 3.16
C ASN A 223 -5.51 18.54 1.72
N ARG A 224 -4.25 18.11 1.52
CA ARG A 224 -3.66 17.83 0.21
C ARG A 224 -2.66 16.68 0.30
N GLY A 225 -2.33 16.10 -0.86
CA GLY A 225 -1.27 15.10 -0.98
C GLY A 225 -1.53 13.82 -0.16
N PRO A 226 -0.47 13.16 0.33
CA PRO A 226 -0.56 11.97 1.18
C PRO A 226 -1.42 12.16 2.43
N GLY A 227 -1.36 13.34 3.05
CA GLY A 227 -2.15 13.64 4.25
C GLY A 227 -3.66 13.68 3.98
N LEU A 228 -4.08 14.02 2.76
CA LEU A 228 -5.48 13.91 2.35
C LEU A 228 -5.92 12.45 2.25
N GLN A 229 -5.04 11.57 1.76
CA GLN A 229 -5.36 10.14 1.67
C GLN A 229 -5.48 9.52 3.07
N PHE A 230 -4.57 9.87 3.99
CA PHE A 230 -4.72 9.47 5.40
C PHE A 230 -6.07 9.94 5.97
N ARG A 231 -6.41 11.23 5.78
CA ARG A 231 -7.68 11.80 6.24
C ARG A 231 -8.90 11.07 5.67
N ARG A 232 -8.86 10.63 4.40
CA ARG A 232 -9.95 9.88 3.76
C ARG A 232 -10.19 8.53 4.45
N PHE A 233 -9.14 7.76 4.73
CA PHE A 233 -9.30 6.50 5.45
C PHE A 233 -9.70 6.70 6.92
N ALA A 234 -9.14 7.71 7.60
CA ALA A 234 -9.55 8.06 8.96
C ALA A 234 -11.05 8.42 9.02
N LYS A 235 -11.56 9.14 8.00
CA LYS A 235 -12.99 9.42 7.86
C LYS A 235 -13.82 8.15 7.71
N VAL A 236 -13.41 7.22 6.83
CA VAL A 236 -14.10 5.92 6.66
C VAL A 236 -14.16 5.15 7.99
N LEU A 237 -13.03 5.03 8.69
CA LEU A 237 -12.95 4.37 9.99
C LEU A 237 -13.82 5.05 11.06
N SER A 238 -13.90 6.38 11.03
CA SER A 238 -14.75 7.14 11.93
C SER A 238 -16.24 6.98 11.62
N GLU A 239 -16.64 7.17 10.37
CA GLU A 239 -18.06 7.23 10.02
C GLU A 239 -18.72 5.86 9.99
N LYS A 240 -18.01 4.80 9.59
CA LYS A 240 -18.57 3.45 9.44
C LYS A 240 -18.20 2.51 10.58
N TYR A 241 -17.04 2.71 11.22
CA TYR A 241 -16.42 1.71 12.09
C TYR A 241 -16.08 2.24 13.49
N TYR A 242 -16.60 3.41 13.87
CA TYR A 242 -16.31 3.96 15.20
C TYR A 242 -16.87 3.09 16.33
N GLY A 243 -15.97 2.64 17.19
CA GLY A 243 -16.25 1.70 18.28
C GLY A 243 -16.00 0.23 17.92
N ALA A 244 -15.63 -0.09 16.68
CA ALA A 244 -14.97 -1.35 16.37
C ALA A 244 -13.51 -1.33 16.86
N ASP A 245 -12.84 -2.48 16.82
CA ASP A 245 -11.46 -2.62 17.31
C ASP A 245 -10.40 -2.08 16.33
N VAL A 246 -10.60 -0.84 15.84
CA VAL A 246 -9.76 -0.23 14.81
C VAL A 246 -8.33 0.01 15.28
N TYR A 247 -8.14 0.36 16.56
CA TYR A 247 -6.82 0.75 17.09
C TYR A 247 -5.89 -0.46 17.27
N ASN A 248 -6.41 -1.61 17.75
CA ASN A 248 -5.60 -2.82 17.81
C ASN A 248 -5.28 -3.34 16.40
N ASN A 249 -6.21 -3.21 15.44
CA ASN A 249 -5.96 -3.57 14.05
C ASN A 249 -4.87 -2.69 13.42
N ILE A 250 -4.87 -1.38 13.67
CA ILE A 250 -3.81 -0.47 13.23
C ILE A 250 -2.47 -0.86 13.87
N ALA A 251 -2.47 -1.20 15.16
CA ALA A 251 -1.27 -1.64 15.87
C ALA A 251 -0.72 -2.97 15.32
N TYR A 252 -1.59 -3.90 14.93
CA TYR A 252 -1.22 -5.14 14.24
C TYR A 252 -0.61 -4.86 12.87
N TYR A 253 -1.22 -3.97 12.08
CA TYR A 253 -0.72 -3.65 10.75
C TYR A 253 0.57 -2.83 10.78
N PHE A 254 0.84 -2.07 11.86
CA PHE A 254 2.16 -1.50 12.07
C PHE A 254 3.24 -2.60 12.09
N ASP A 255 3.02 -3.68 12.85
CA ASP A 255 3.96 -4.80 12.96
C ASP A 255 4.07 -5.58 11.63
N TYR A 256 2.98 -5.66 10.86
CA TYR A 256 3.00 -6.17 9.48
C TYR A 256 3.94 -5.36 8.59
N TRP A 257 3.75 -4.03 8.54
CA TRP A 257 4.52 -3.17 7.64
C TRP A 257 5.98 -3.00 8.04
N ALA A 258 6.28 -3.03 9.34
CA ALA A 258 7.64 -2.96 9.87
C ALA A 258 8.55 -4.10 9.37
N GLN A 259 7.98 -5.20 8.86
CA GLN A 259 8.72 -6.30 8.23
C GLN A 259 9.25 -5.96 6.83
N PHE A 260 8.65 -4.98 6.15
CA PHE A 260 8.99 -4.61 4.77
C PHE A 260 9.65 -3.25 4.68
N ILE A 261 9.27 -2.31 5.54
CA ILE A 261 9.78 -0.94 5.51
C ILE A 261 10.15 -0.46 6.91
N LYS A 262 11.27 0.26 7.01
CA LYS A 262 11.75 0.82 8.27
C LYS A 262 10.77 1.89 8.78
N PRO A 263 10.20 1.73 9.99
CA PRO A 263 9.34 2.75 10.58
C PRO A 263 10.07 4.08 10.80
N LEU A 264 9.41 5.20 10.52
CA LEU A 264 9.89 6.54 10.88
C LEU A 264 9.45 6.97 12.29
N THR A 265 8.50 6.26 12.88
CA THR A 265 7.97 6.53 14.22
C THR A 265 7.59 5.23 14.93
N SER A 266 7.27 5.31 16.23
CA SER A 266 6.91 4.14 17.03
C SER A 266 5.45 3.72 16.80
N ARG A 267 5.16 2.47 17.15
CA ARG A 267 3.81 1.89 17.13
C ARG A 267 2.81 2.73 17.91
N ASP A 268 3.18 3.14 19.13
CA ASP A 268 2.31 3.93 20.00
C ASP A 268 1.99 5.30 19.41
N VAL A 269 2.97 5.94 18.76
CA VAL A 269 2.75 7.22 18.06
C VAL A 269 1.83 7.02 16.86
N VAL A 270 2.00 5.95 16.07
CA VAL A 270 1.08 5.63 14.95
C VAL A 270 -0.35 5.45 15.46
N VAL A 271 -0.55 4.64 16.49
CA VAL A 271 -1.89 4.40 17.05
C VAL A 271 -2.50 5.70 17.58
N GLN A 272 -1.72 6.52 18.29
CA GLN A 272 -2.20 7.79 18.81
C GLN A 272 -2.57 8.79 17.70
N LEU A 273 -1.74 8.93 16.66
CA LEU A 273 -2.04 9.81 15.53
C LEU A 273 -3.28 9.36 14.75
N ALA A 274 -3.43 8.05 14.55
CA ALA A 274 -4.64 7.48 13.96
C ALA A 274 -5.87 7.80 14.81
N ARG A 275 -5.78 7.57 16.12
CA ARG A 275 -6.85 7.83 17.07
C ARG A 275 -7.31 9.28 17.04
N LEU A 276 -6.37 10.23 17.11
CA LEU A 276 -6.69 11.65 17.06
C LEU A 276 -7.44 12.03 15.78
N GLU A 277 -7.00 11.58 14.60
CA GLU A 277 -7.66 11.95 13.35
C GLU A 277 -9.00 11.22 13.13
N ILE A 278 -9.12 9.95 13.56
CA ILE A 278 -10.40 9.20 13.51
C ILE A 278 -11.43 9.84 14.45
N GLU A 279 -11.03 10.16 15.68
CA GLU A 279 -11.90 10.74 16.69
C GLU A 279 -12.24 12.20 16.41
N ARG A 280 -11.36 12.95 15.74
CA ARG A 280 -11.64 14.30 15.24
C ARG A 280 -12.94 14.37 14.45
N PHE A 281 -13.22 13.40 13.58
CA PHE A 281 -14.47 13.38 12.81
C PHE A 281 -15.71 13.16 13.68
N ILE A 282 -15.63 12.33 14.72
CA ILE A 282 -16.71 12.18 15.70
C ILE A 282 -16.91 13.49 16.46
N ASN A 283 -15.81 14.08 16.92
CA ASN A 283 -15.86 15.31 17.69
C ASN A 283 -16.44 16.48 16.89
N LEU A 284 -16.09 16.58 15.59
CA LEU A 284 -16.68 17.56 14.68
C LEU A 284 -18.18 17.33 14.48
N LYS A 285 -18.64 16.09 14.33
CA LYS A 285 -20.08 15.79 14.26
C LYS A 285 -20.81 16.19 15.55
N VAL A 286 -20.25 15.86 16.72
CA VAL A 286 -20.82 16.27 18.02
C VAL A 286 -20.87 17.78 18.16
N CYS A 287 -19.78 18.46 17.78
CA CYS A 287 -19.69 19.92 17.70
C CYS A 287 -20.83 20.52 16.86
N ASP A 288 -21.05 19.98 15.66
CA ASP A 288 -22.05 20.49 14.72
C ASP A 288 -23.49 20.27 15.18
N ILE A 289 -23.77 19.10 15.79
CA ILE A 289 -25.09 18.73 16.32
C ILE A 289 -25.47 19.61 17.52
N LEU A 290 -24.53 19.80 18.44
CA LEU A 290 -24.79 20.47 19.72
C LEU A 290 -24.38 21.96 19.72
N LYS A 291 -23.88 22.48 18.59
CA LYS A 291 -23.41 23.86 18.43
C LYS A 291 -22.32 24.24 19.45
N LEU A 292 -21.34 23.36 19.60
CA LEU A 292 -20.27 23.48 20.59
C LEU A 292 -18.99 24.10 19.98
N PRO A 293 -18.02 24.50 20.81
CA PRO A 293 -16.71 24.90 20.31
C PRO A 293 -16.01 23.75 19.59
N PRO A 294 -15.22 24.03 18.53
CA PRO A 294 -14.56 22.99 17.77
C PRO A 294 -13.59 22.17 18.64
N PRO A 295 -13.38 20.88 18.29
CA PRO A 295 -12.35 20.07 18.91
C PRO A 295 -10.96 20.59 18.58
N ARG A 296 -10.03 20.34 19.50
CA ARG A 296 -8.59 20.53 19.30
C ARG A 296 -7.97 19.20 18.82
N ASP A 297 -6.65 19.08 18.90
CA ASP A 297 -5.93 17.81 18.70
C ASP A 297 -6.07 16.92 19.95
N GLU A 298 -7.29 16.47 20.21
CA GLU A 298 -7.67 15.73 21.42
C GLU A 298 -8.56 14.52 21.08
N THR A 299 -8.52 13.50 21.92
CA THR A 299 -9.39 12.31 21.80
C THR A 299 -10.86 12.68 22.04
N THR A 300 -11.80 11.82 21.63
CA THR A 300 -13.22 12.00 21.94
C THR A 300 -13.43 12.13 23.44
N GLU A 301 -12.79 11.29 24.23
CA GLU A 301 -12.87 11.34 25.70
C GLU A 301 -12.39 12.69 26.25
N ALA A 302 -11.21 13.14 25.84
CA ALA A 302 -10.66 14.43 26.28
C ALA A 302 -11.53 15.61 25.83
N TYR A 303 -12.11 15.54 24.62
CA TYR A 303 -13.04 16.54 24.12
C TYR A 303 -14.31 16.61 24.99
N LEU A 304 -14.91 15.46 25.32
CA LEU A 304 -16.09 15.42 26.18
C LEU A 304 -15.77 15.95 27.58
N ASP A 305 -14.66 15.56 28.17
CA ASP A 305 -14.25 16.04 29.50
C ASP A 305 -14.09 17.55 29.49
N ARG A 306 -13.40 18.11 28.48
CA ARG A 306 -13.25 19.56 28.31
C ARG A 306 -14.61 20.25 28.22
N LEU A 307 -15.56 19.68 27.48
CA LEU A 307 -16.91 20.21 27.35
C LEU A 307 -17.70 20.20 28.67
N VAL A 308 -17.59 19.11 29.45
CA VAL A 308 -18.22 19.01 30.78
C VAL A 308 -17.60 20.04 31.73
N TYR A 309 -16.27 20.08 31.85
CA TYR A 309 -15.60 20.94 32.83
C TYR A 309 -15.62 22.43 32.48
N THR A 310 -15.54 22.77 31.19
CA THR A 310 -15.41 24.18 30.75
C THR A 310 -16.76 24.81 30.41
N PHE A 311 -17.70 24.01 29.89
CA PHE A 311 -18.99 24.52 29.38
C PHE A 311 -20.19 23.97 30.16
N ASN A 312 -19.97 23.19 31.22
CA ASN A 312 -20.99 22.61 32.09
C ASN A 312 -22.08 21.83 31.33
N ILE A 313 -21.67 21.15 30.25
CA ILE A 313 -22.58 20.37 29.41
C ILE A 313 -22.86 19.01 30.05
N ASN A 314 -24.09 18.53 29.95
CA ASN A 314 -24.47 17.24 30.48
C ASN A 314 -23.80 16.10 29.68
N ILE A 315 -23.00 15.26 30.36
CA ILE A 315 -22.34 14.10 29.76
C ILE A 315 -23.31 13.11 29.11
N TYR A 316 -24.56 13.03 29.58
CA TYR A 316 -25.59 12.19 28.98
C TYR A 316 -25.99 12.68 27.58
N GLU A 317 -26.12 13.98 27.40
CA GLU A 317 -26.43 14.60 26.10
C GLU A 317 -25.29 14.39 25.10
N LEU A 318 -24.05 14.56 25.57
CA LEU A 318 -22.84 14.30 24.78
C LEU A 318 -22.76 12.84 24.32
N ARG A 319 -22.98 11.89 25.24
CA ARG A 319 -22.98 10.45 24.91
C ARG A 319 -24.13 10.08 23.96
N LYS A 320 -25.29 10.73 24.08
CA LYS A 320 -26.41 10.55 23.15
C LYS A 320 -26.05 11.04 21.74
N ALA A 321 -25.39 12.19 21.62
CA ALA A 321 -24.92 12.71 20.33
C ALA A 321 -23.89 11.78 19.67
N ILE A 322 -23.00 11.15 20.43
CA ILE A 322 -22.07 10.15 19.88
C ILE A 322 -22.82 8.93 19.34
N LYS A 323 -23.85 8.45 20.04
CA LYS A 323 -24.64 7.32 19.55
C LYS A 323 -25.33 7.63 18.23
N THR A 324 -25.80 8.86 18.03
CA THR A 324 -26.37 9.30 16.74
C THR A 324 -25.32 9.48 15.64
N CYS A 325 -24.03 9.57 15.99
CA CYS A 325 -22.95 9.62 15.00
C CYS A 325 -22.56 8.24 14.44
N LYS A 326 -23.08 7.13 15.02
CA LYS A 326 -22.79 5.74 14.61
C LYS A 326 -23.74 5.21 13.52
N THR A 327 -24.66 6.03 13.04
CA THR A 327 -25.65 5.75 11.99
C THR A 327 -25.43 6.67 10.81
#